data_AF-A0A6J2QXU1-F1
#
_entry.id   AF-A0A6J2QXU1-F1
#
_cell.length_a   1.000
_cell.length_b   1.000
_cell.length_c   1.000
_cell.angle_alpha   90.00
_cell.angle_beta   90.00
_cell.angle_gamma   90.00
#
_symmetry.space_group_name_H-M   'P 1'
#
loop_
_entity.id
_entity.type
_entity.pdbx_description
1 polymer ?
#
loop_
_entity_poly.entity_id
_entity_poly.type
_entity_poly.pdbx_seq_one_letter_code
_entity_poly.pdbx_strand_id
1 'polypeptide(L)' 'MKVQLLTLLLLLCCTQVLTLRCYTCVGEDDEDCKVETECPATAQYCMTMQYGGELSRTCQDYCAEDDNTYCCQEDLCDP' A
#
# COMPACT_ATOMS: atom_id res chain seq x y z
N MET A 1 -16.32 39.51 6.62
CA MET A 1 -15.72 38.41 7.43
C MET A 1 -16.53 37.10 7.36
N LYS A 2 -17.09 36.73 6.20
CA LYS A 2 -17.87 35.47 6.03
C LYS A 2 -17.24 34.53 4.99
N VAL A 3 -16.58 35.10 3.98
CA VAL A 3 -15.94 34.35 2.88
C VAL A 3 -14.74 33.53 3.34
N GLN A 4 -13.93 34.08 4.27
CA GLN A 4 -12.76 33.43 4.86
C GLN A 4 -13.11 32.13 5.62
N LEU A 5 -14.31 32.06 6.21
CA LEU A 5 -14.76 30.89 6.96
C LEU A 5 -15.16 29.75 6.02
N LEU A 6 -15.81 30.09 4.89
CA LEU A 6 -16.22 29.15 3.86
C LEU A 6 -15.02 28.50 3.15
N THR A 7 -13.96 29.27 2.88
CA THR A 7 -12.72 28.72 2.30
C THR A 7 -12.01 27.75 3.23
N LEU A 8 -12.06 27.98 4.54
CA LEU A 8 -11.43 27.09 5.52
C LEU A 8 -12.18 25.76 5.66
N LEU A 9 -13.52 25.79 5.64
CA LEU A 9 -14.38 24.60 5.68
C LEU A 9 -14.22 23.70 4.44
N LEU A 10 -13.98 24.28 3.26
CA LEU A 10 -13.72 23.52 2.04
C LEU A 10 -12.39 22.76 2.07
N LEU A 11 -11.34 23.34 2.68
CA LEU A 11 -10.01 22.71 2.77
C LEU A 11 -9.99 21.49 3.70
N LEU A 12 -10.83 21.48 4.76
CA LEU A 12 -10.92 20.37 5.73
C LEU A 12 -11.57 19.10 5.17
N CYS A 13 -12.34 19.18 4.08
CA CYS A 13 -12.97 18.01 3.45
C CYS A 13 -12.12 17.36 2.34
N CYS A 14 -10.99 17.96 1.95
CA CYS A 14 -10.20 17.49 0.81
C CYS A 14 -9.04 16.55 1.16
N THR A 15 -8.85 16.18 2.44
CA THR A 15 -7.85 15.18 2.81
C THR A 15 -8.42 13.78 2.57
N GLN A 16 -8.64 13.44 1.30
CA GLN A 16 -8.80 12.05 0.88
C GLN A 16 -7.41 11.45 1.00
N VAL A 17 -7.14 10.72 2.09
CA VAL A 17 -5.93 9.91 2.18
C VAL A 17 -6.15 8.74 1.23
N LEU A 18 -5.65 8.85 0.00
CA LEU A 18 -5.60 7.69 -0.88
C LEU A 18 -4.69 6.66 -0.21
N THR A 19 -5.30 5.62 0.35
CA THR A 19 -4.59 4.49 0.93
C THR A 19 -4.20 3.54 -0.20
N LEU A 20 -2.92 3.21 -0.29
CA LEU A 20 -2.41 2.22 -1.23
C LEU A 20 -3.08 0.86 -1.00
N ARG A 21 -3.40 0.15 -2.07
CA ARG A 21 -3.90 -1.23 -2.03
C ARG A 21 -2.82 -2.16 -2.57
N CYS A 22 -2.48 -3.21 -1.84
CA CYS A 22 -1.45 -4.16 -2.24
C CYS A 22 -1.97 -5.60 -2.24
N TYR A 23 -1.28 -6.47 -2.96
CA TYR A 23 -1.40 -7.91 -2.72
C TYR A 23 -0.66 -8.29 -1.45
N THR A 24 -1.27 -9.13 -0.63
CA THR A 24 -0.68 -9.68 0.60
C THR A 24 -0.98 -11.17 0.70
N CYS A 25 -0.15 -11.92 1.42
CA CYS A 25 -0.43 -13.32 1.74
C CYS A 25 -1.34 -13.39 2.97
N VAL A 26 -2.44 -14.16 2.92
CA VAL A 26 -3.27 -14.44 4.11
C VAL A 26 -3.39 -15.95 4.37
N GLY A 27 -2.66 -16.43 5.37
CA GLY A 27 -2.73 -17.83 5.82
C GLY A 27 -1.93 -18.80 4.95
N GLU A 28 -1.99 -20.08 5.29
CA GLU A 28 -1.23 -21.15 4.63
C GLU A 28 -1.90 -21.66 3.33
N ASP A 29 -3.17 -21.32 3.12
CA ASP A 29 -3.96 -21.77 1.95
C ASP A 29 -3.93 -20.77 0.76
N ASP A 30 -3.21 -19.64 0.89
CA ASP A 30 -3.06 -18.64 -0.17
C ASP A 30 -1.88 -18.99 -1.08
N GLU A 31 -2.12 -19.96 -1.97
CA GLU A 31 -1.10 -20.50 -2.89
C GLU A 31 -0.44 -19.42 -3.77
N ASP A 32 -1.17 -18.34 -4.07
CA ASP A 32 -0.71 -17.27 -4.97
C ASP A 32 -0.28 -15.99 -4.22
N CYS A 33 -0.53 -15.87 -2.92
CA CYS A 33 -0.24 -14.67 -2.12
C CYS A 33 -0.88 -13.38 -2.69
N LYS A 34 -2.12 -13.45 -3.18
CA LYS A 34 -2.78 -12.34 -3.90
C LYS A 34 -4.04 -11.80 -3.23
N VAL A 35 -4.12 -11.85 -1.90
CA VAL A 35 -5.24 -11.18 -1.21
C VAL A 35 -5.08 -9.66 -1.33
N GLU A 36 -6.10 -9.01 -1.91
CA GLU A 36 -6.18 -7.56 -2.01
C GLU A 36 -6.39 -6.95 -0.61
N THR A 37 -5.45 -6.12 -0.17
CA THR A 37 -5.46 -5.51 1.17
C THR A 37 -5.29 -4.01 1.07
N GLU A 38 -6.14 -3.27 1.79
CA GLU A 38 -5.94 -1.84 2.02
C GLU A 38 -4.78 -1.64 3.01
N CYS A 39 -3.76 -0.91 2.58
CA CYS A 39 -2.59 -0.67 3.41
C CYS A 39 -2.84 0.42 4.45
N PRO A 40 -2.07 0.41 5.57
CA PRO A 40 -2.04 1.54 6.49
C PRO A 40 -1.76 2.86 5.77
N ALA A 41 -2.31 3.97 6.26
CA ALA A 41 -2.14 5.29 5.67
C ALA A 41 -0.67 5.77 5.57
N THR A 42 0.24 5.16 6.32
CA THR A 42 1.68 5.45 6.28
C THR A 42 2.41 4.65 5.21
N ALA A 43 1.83 3.53 4.76
CA ALA A 43 2.47 2.64 3.82
C ALA A 43 2.52 3.31 2.45
N GLN A 44 3.70 3.30 1.85
CA GLN A 44 3.97 3.92 0.57
C GLN A 44 4.28 2.89 -0.52
N TYR A 45 4.56 1.64 -0.14
CA TYR A 45 5.02 0.60 -1.03
C TYR A 45 4.29 -0.72 -0.83
N CYS A 46 4.01 -1.42 -1.92
CA CYS A 46 3.79 -2.86 -1.95
C CYS A 46 5.17 -3.53 -2.08
N MET A 47 5.51 -4.40 -1.14
CA MET A 47 6.73 -5.18 -1.15
C MET A 47 6.42 -6.63 -1.49
N THR A 48 7.19 -7.21 -2.40
CA THR A 48 7.20 -8.64 -2.69
C THR A 48 8.60 -9.18 -2.42
N MET A 49 8.70 -10.22 -1.58
CA MET A 49 9.93 -10.92 -1.29
C MET A 49 9.80 -12.38 -1.74
N GLN A 50 10.82 -12.89 -2.43
CA GLN A 50 10.89 -14.28 -2.84
C GLN A 50 12.21 -14.90 -2.39
N TYR A 51 12.16 -15.88 -1.48
CA TYR A 51 13.37 -16.54 -0.97
C TYR A 51 13.12 -18.03 -0.77
N GLY A 52 13.99 -18.88 -1.34
CA GLY A 52 13.93 -20.33 -1.10
C GLY A 52 12.64 -21.02 -1.54
N GLY A 53 11.87 -20.41 -2.46
CA GLY A 53 10.55 -20.89 -2.90
C GLY A 53 9.37 -20.35 -2.08
N GLU A 54 9.63 -19.60 -1.01
CA GLU A 54 8.60 -18.87 -0.27
C GLU A 54 8.36 -17.51 -0.92
N LEU A 55 7.08 -17.16 -1.09
CA LEU A 55 6.62 -15.86 -1.56
C LEU A 55 5.99 -15.12 -0.39
N SER A 56 6.39 -13.87 -0.17
CA SER A 56 5.79 -12.98 0.82
C SER A 56 5.41 -11.66 0.16
N ARG A 57 4.20 -11.17 0.44
CA ARG A 57 3.75 -9.86 0.00
C ARG A 57 3.15 -9.07 1.15
N THR A 58 3.52 -7.79 1.27
CA THR A 58 3.09 -6.94 2.39
C THR A 58 3.12 -5.45 2.02
N CYS A 59 2.45 -4.64 2.83
CA CYS A 59 2.52 -3.18 2.77
C CYS A 59 3.71 -2.68 3.60
N GLN A 60 4.47 -1.72 3.08
CA GLN A 60 5.60 -1.11 3.79
C GLN A 60 5.62 0.41 3.70
N ASP A 61 6.05 1.05 4.78
CA ASP A 61 6.32 2.49 4.80
C ASP A 61 7.62 2.83 4.03
N TYR A 62 8.58 1.89 4.01
CA TYR A 62 9.86 2.01 3.32
C TYR A 62 10.25 0.67 2.72
N CYS A 63 10.84 0.70 1.52
CA CYS A 63 11.21 -0.51 0.79
C CYS A 63 12.59 -0.32 0.15
N ALA A 64 13.49 -1.26 0.40
CA ALA A 64 14.81 -1.31 -0.22
C ALA A 64 14.89 -2.56 -1.10
N GLU A 65 14.97 -2.36 -2.41
CA GLU A 65 15.05 -3.45 -3.36
C GLU A 65 16.42 -4.14 -3.30
N ASP A 66 16.40 -5.45 -3.52
CA ASP A 66 17.57 -6.31 -3.66
C ASP A 66 17.24 -7.47 -4.62
N ASP A 67 18.15 -8.44 -4.75
CA ASP A 67 17.98 -9.56 -5.68
C ASP A 67 16.72 -10.41 -5.43
N ASN A 68 16.12 -10.31 -4.24
CA ASN A 68 14.96 -11.10 -3.81
C ASN A 68 13.75 -10.23 -3.43
N THR A 69 13.87 -8.90 -3.48
CA THR A 69 12.88 -7.95 -2.97
C THR A 69 12.52 -6.94 -4.07
N TYR A 70 11.24 -6.90 -4.43
CA TYR A 70 10.67 -5.93 -5.37
C TYR A 70 9.69 -4.99 -4.67
N CYS A 71 9.71 -3.71 -5.05
CA CYS A 71 8.92 -2.66 -4.43
C CYS A 71 8.18 -1.82 -5.49
N CYS A 72 6.91 -1.53 -5.26
CA CYS A 72 6.11 -0.67 -6.15
C CYS A 72 5.14 0.22 -5.35
N GLN A 73 4.71 1.34 -5.94
CA GLN A 73 3.86 2.35 -5.29
C GLN A 73 2.47 2.46 -5.94
N GLU A 74 2.14 1.54 -6.85
CA GLU A 74 0.89 1.52 -7.58
C GLU A 74 -0.08 0.52 -6.95
N ASP A 75 -1.38 0.80 -7.02
CA ASP A 75 -2.39 -0.11 -6.49
C ASP A 75 -2.31 -1.47 -7.17
N LEU A 76 -2.25 -2.54 -6.37
CA LEU A 76 -2.29 -3.93 -6.79
C LEU A 76 -1.22 -4.28 -7.83
N CYS A 77 -0.03 -3.67 -7.72
CA CYS A 77 1.11 -4.03 -8.55
C CYS A 77 1.60 -5.46 -8.25
N ASP A 78 2.00 -6.16 -9.32
CA ASP A 78 2.31 -7.59 -9.31
C ASP A 78 3.57 -7.83 -10.17
N PRO A 79 4.75 -8.01 -9.56
CA PRO A 79 5.98 -8.35 -10.29
C PRO A 79 5.96 -9.75 -10.91
#